data_AF-A0A9D6Z0E6-F1
#
_entry.id   AF-A0A9D6Z0E6-F1
#
_cell.length_a   1.000
_cell.length_b   1.000
_cell.length_c   1.000
_cell.angle_alpha   90.00
_cell.angle_beta   90.00
_cell.angle_gamma   90.00
#
_symmetry.space_group_name_H-M   'P 1'
#
loop_
_entity.id
_entity.type
_entity.pdbx_description
1 polymer ?
#
loop_
_entity_poly.entity_id
_entity_poly.type
_entity_poly.pdbx_seq_one_letter_code
_entity_poly.pdbx_strand_id
1 'polypeptide(L)'
;MDEAIRNGIPRLRALQARNGSWESLCSKDALFSQPESRQAVFPAALILSCLSRVPKGIRGVAAIKAKAASFILSQRSPQWTWNYTIRGSRLAASRPYPDDLDDTSCAIASLALYGEKLGGGPLAGFVRALISAESNEGGPYRTWLAKAKKGWDDVDTAVNANIAFALGLNGVFLDSLSSYIDSAVARSKFDSLYYETVYPFIYFISRFYELRGESAQREKLADTASEALRKAVNPLEEAICISSLTRLGRRNGAVDEAAKDILSSPWKAFPLYIEEVKGGRRSYAGSEAITTAFCIEALSLLSEEKETATREDDSREKAALDMARAEGDRFFKGLGEPFESQARECRARVAKGDMEKLISLLPFRFSRALKDGERIEDRTLAKLGHANMLGWIGYSIQDDIIDESKGERLLPLSNVLIRESLSIIESLSPNEEGKAYVRRTFRAIDEANAREAASSFLPRSAKGHIAPIRIPPYDESILSDKSFGHALGPLVVMMTLGHAPRSRKFREVEAFFKSYIAARQLNDDAHDWQSDLASGRINSASADALRSVLKGRENPIAADSASKLLEKVFWEESIDEICRKIRLHVRKARAAAASSQAFTDGSYARELTEPLSKAAERALAERDSALEFAESL
;
A
#
# COMPACT_ATOMS: atom_id res chain seq x y z
N MET A 1 -11.93 4.15 -0.10
CA MET A 1 -12.51 3.12 0.78
C MET A 1 -13.05 3.76 2.07
N ASP A 2 -12.20 4.40 2.89
CA ASP A 2 -12.62 5.04 4.15
C ASP A 2 -13.75 6.06 4.03
N GLU A 3 -13.77 6.86 2.96
CA GLU A 3 -14.85 7.81 2.72
C GLU A 3 -16.20 7.10 2.47
N ALA A 4 -16.20 6.05 1.65
CA ALA A 4 -17.41 5.25 1.41
C ALA A 4 -17.90 4.55 2.69
N ILE A 5 -16.98 4.06 3.53
CA ILE A 5 -17.33 3.53 4.86
C ILE A 5 -17.97 4.63 5.73
N ARG A 6 -17.36 5.82 5.78
CA ARG A 6 -17.89 6.97 6.53
C ARG A 6 -19.27 7.41 6.04
N ASN A 7 -19.55 7.30 4.74
CA ASN A 7 -20.85 7.65 4.16
C ASN A 7 -21.89 6.54 4.31
N GLY A 8 -21.46 5.27 4.32
CA GLY A 8 -22.33 4.11 4.53
C GLY A 8 -22.94 4.04 5.93
N ILE A 9 -22.19 4.44 6.96
CA ILE A 9 -22.65 4.36 8.35
C ILE A 9 -23.88 5.22 8.64
N PRO A 10 -23.94 6.52 8.26
CA PRO A 10 -25.16 7.32 8.37
C PRO A 10 -26.35 6.72 7.63
N ARG A 11 -26.14 6.14 6.44
CA ARG A 11 -27.19 5.47 5.66
C ARG A 11 -27.75 4.27 6.41
N LEU A 12 -26.88 3.39 6.91
CA LEU A 12 -27.28 2.22 7.68
C LEU A 12 -28.03 2.60 8.97
N ARG A 13 -27.62 3.72 9.60
CA ARG A 13 -28.31 4.29 10.77
C ARG A 13 -29.71 4.79 10.42
N ALA A 14 -29.89 5.42 9.27
CA ALA A 14 -31.18 5.93 8.82
C ALA A 14 -32.19 4.79 8.57
N LEU A 15 -31.68 3.62 8.16
CA LEU A 15 -32.48 2.40 7.95
C LEU A 15 -32.76 1.61 9.24
N GLN A 16 -32.11 1.94 10.36
CA GLN A 16 -32.29 1.21 11.62
C GLN A 16 -33.60 1.63 12.31
N ALA A 17 -34.45 0.65 12.60
CA ALA A 17 -35.71 0.88 13.29
C ALA A 17 -35.49 1.29 14.76
N ARG A 18 -36.53 1.84 15.40
CA ARG A 18 -36.45 2.34 16.79
C ARG A 18 -36.09 1.24 17.80
N ASN A 19 -36.56 0.02 17.57
CA ASN A 19 -36.26 -1.16 18.38
C ASN A 19 -34.84 -1.71 18.16
N GLY A 20 -34.08 -1.19 17.19
CA GLY A 20 -32.72 -1.61 16.87
C GLY A 20 -32.60 -2.62 15.73
N SER A 21 -33.72 -3.11 15.17
CA SER A 21 -33.72 -4.03 14.02
C SER A 21 -33.61 -3.29 12.68
N TRP A 22 -33.54 -4.06 11.60
CA TRP A 22 -33.73 -3.57 10.23
C TRP A 22 -34.85 -4.33 9.54
N GLU A 23 -35.47 -3.66 8.59
CA GLU A 23 -36.45 -4.28 7.72
C GLU A 23 -35.76 -5.12 6.64
N SER A 24 -36.35 -6.28 6.37
CA SER A 24 -36.06 -7.18 5.25
C SER A 24 -37.23 -7.10 4.28
N LEU A 25 -36.96 -6.79 3.03
CA LEU A 25 -37.95 -6.80 1.96
C LEU A 25 -38.13 -8.24 1.51
N CYS A 26 -39.37 -8.67 1.33
CA CYS A 26 -39.73 -10.00 0.87
C CYS A 26 -40.54 -9.89 -0.42
N SER A 27 -40.13 -10.52 -1.52
CA SER A 27 -40.88 -10.49 -2.79
C SER A 27 -40.82 -11.82 -3.53
N LYS A 28 -41.76 -12.05 -4.46
CA LYS A 28 -41.75 -13.21 -5.37
C LYS A 28 -40.75 -13.07 -6.51
N ASP A 29 -40.15 -11.90 -6.66
CA ASP A 29 -39.16 -11.58 -7.68
C ASP A 29 -37.89 -10.98 -7.05
N ALA A 30 -36.75 -11.25 -7.67
CA ALA A 30 -35.44 -10.80 -7.21
C ALA A 30 -35.23 -9.27 -7.30
N LEU A 31 -36.09 -8.55 -8.02
CA LEU A 31 -36.02 -7.08 -8.13
C LEU A 31 -36.85 -6.36 -7.07
N PHE A 32 -37.53 -7.10 -6.19
CA PHE A 32 -38.42 -6.56 -5.16
C PHE A 32 -39.49 -5.62 -5.74
N SER A 33 -40.16 -6.03 -6.82
CA SER A 33 -41.16 -5.20 -7.50
C SER A 33 -42.40 -4.89 -6.65
N GLN A 34 -42.79 -5.82 -5.76
CA GLN A 34 -43.92 -5.66 -4.82
C GLN A 34 -43.54 -6.23 -3.45
N PRO A 35 -42.63 -5.56 -2.71
CA PRO A 35 -42.06 -6.13 -1.51
C PRO A 35 -42.98 -5.96 -0.30
N GLU A 36 -43.06 -7.00 0.52
CA GLU A 36 -43.55 -6.91 1.89
C GLU A 36 -42.37 -6.67 2.83
N SER A 37 -42.52 -5.73 3.77
CA SER A 37 -41.50 -5.49 4.79
C SER A 37 -41.71 -6.42 5.98
N ARG A 38 -40.63 -7.10 6.41
CA ARG A 38 -40.60 -7.97 7.59
C ARG A 38 -39.40 -7.63 8.44
N GLN A 39 -39.56 -7.78 9.75
CA GLN A 39 -38.44 -7.69 10.68
C GLN A 39 -38.14 -9.08 11.22
N ALA A 40 -36.86 -9.43 11.28
CA ALA A 40 -36.36 -10.72 11.74
C ALA A 40 -35.05 -10.53 12.51
N VAL A 41 -34.66 -11.54 13.29
CA VAL A 41 -33.40 -11.53 14.05
C VAL A 41 -32.21 -11.68 13.10
N PHE A 42 -32.30 -12.60 12.15
CA PHE A 42 -31.24 -12.91 11.20
C PHE A 42 -30.59 -11.69 10.50
N PRO A 43 -31.34 -10.75 9.85
CA PRO A 43 -30.73 -9.56 9.26
C PRO A 43 -29.98 -8.69 10.28
N ALA A 44 -30.53 -8.51 11.48
CA ALA A 44 -29.89 -7.70 12.52
C ALA A 44 -28.59 -8.34 13.01
N ALA A 45 -28.56 -9.67 13.14
CA ALA A 45 -27.38 -10.42 13.52
C ALA A 45 -26.28 -10.34 12.45
N LEU A 46 -26.62 -10.53 11.17
CA LEU A 46 -25.66 -10.38 10.07
C LEU A 46 -25.09 -8.96 9.97
N ILE A 47 -25.95 -7.93 10.06
CA ILE A 47 -25.51 -6.53 10.02
C ILE A 47 -24.57 -6.23 11.20
N LEU A 48 -24.91 -6.68 12.41
CA LEU A 48 -24.04 -6.51 13.58
C LEU A 48 -22.68 -7.19 13.40
N SER A 49 -22.68 -8.41 12.81
CA SER A 49 -21.45 -9.12 12.46
C SER A 49 -20.60 -8.35 11.45
N CYS A 50 -21.20 -7.82 10.37
CA CYS A 50 -20.48 -7.02 9.38
C CYS A 50 -19.82 -5.78 10.03
N LEU A 51 -20.54 -5.13 10.93
CA LEU A 51 -20.06 -3.96 11.67
C LEU A 51 -18.96 -4.28 12.70
N SER A 52 -18.59 -5.55 12.90
CA SER A 52 -17.43 -5.90 13.74
C SER A 52 -16.10 -5.54 13.08
N ARG A 53 -16.06 -5.42 11.75
CA ARG A 53 -14.85 -5.13 10.96
C ARG A 53 -14.62 -3.65 10.68
N VAL A 54 -15.55 -2.78 11.06
CA VAL A 54 -15.39 -1.34 10.80
C VAL A 54 -14.24 -0.78 11.64
N PRO A 55 -13.30 -0.03 11.04
CA PRO A 55 -12.16 0.52 11.75
C PRO A 55 -12.57 1.38 12.96
N LYS A 56 -11.74 1.36 14.00
CA LYS A 56 -11.93 2.22 15.17
C LYS A 56 -11.89 3.69 14.74
N GLY A 57 -12.76 4.52 15.32
CA GLY A 57 -12.81 5.96 15.06
C GLY A 57 -13.87 6.42 14.06
N ILE A 58 -14.54 5.51 13.34
CA ILE A 58 -15.68 5.87 12.50
C ILE A 58 -16.88 6.25 13.39
N ARG A 59 -17.30 7.52 13.33
CA ARG A 59 -18.35 8.07 14.20
C ARG A 59 -19.70 7.40 13.94
N GLY A 60 -20.43 7.09 15.01
CA GLY A 60 -21.82 6.58 14.95
C GLY A 60 -21.95 5.06 14.91
N VAL A 61 -20.89 4.32 14.58
CA VAL A 61 -20.89 2.84 14.54
C VAL A 61 -21.29 2.24 15.88
N ALA A 62 -20.70 2.72 16.98
CA ALA A 62 -20.96 2.21 18.33
C ALA A 62 -22.45 2.28 18.71
N ALA A 63 -23.13 3.37 18.35
CA ALA A 63 -24.55 3.55 18.66
C ALA A 63 -25.44 2.57 17.87
N ILE A 64 -25.11 2.33 16.60
CA ILE A 64 -25.84 1.37 15.74
C ILE A 64 -25.67 -0.05 16.30
N LYS A 65 -24.41 -0.42 16.61
CA LYS A 65 -24.07 -1.75 17.16
C LYS A 65 -24.78 -2.00 18.49
N ALA A 66 -24.77 -1.02 19.41
CA ALA A 66 -25.42 -1.16 20.71
C ALA A 66 -26.93 -1.38 20.60
N LYS A 67 -27.61 -0.67 19.69
CA LYS A 67 -29.04 -0.87 19.42
C LYS A 67 -29.34 -2.24 18.83
N ALA A 68 -28.51 -2.69 17.88
CA ALA A 68 -28.66 -4.02 17.27
C ALA A 68 -28.45 -5.14 18.30
N ALA A 69 -27.41 -5.05 19.13
CA ALA A 69 -27.15 -6.00 20.20
C ALA A 69 -28.32 -6.03 21.21
N SER A 70 -28.84 -4.87 21.61
CA SER A 70 -30.00 -4.76 22.48
C SER A 70 -31.26 -5.41 21.86
N PHE A 71 -31.52 -5.17 20.58
CA PHE A 71 -32.59 -5.83 19.84
C PHE A 71 -32.43 -7.35 19.86
N ILE A 72 -31.27 -7.87 19.45
CA ILE A 72 -31.01 -9.32 19.40
C ILE A 72 -31.20 -9.94 20.79
N LEU A 73 -30.64 -9.34 21.85
CA LEU A 73 -30.81 -9.81 23.23
C LEU A 73 -32.27 -9.80 23.68
N SER A 74 -33.09 -8.85 23.22
CA SER A 74 -34.53 -8.81 23.54
C SER A 74 -35.33 -9.95 22.93
N GLN A 75 -34.81 -10.58 21.86
CA GLN A 75 -35.49 -11.65 21.12
C GLN A 75 -35.09 -13.06 21.58
N ARG A 76 -34.19 -13.19 22.56
CA ARG A 76 -33.74 -14.50 23.07
C ARG A 76 -34.86 -15.26 23.77
N SER A 77 -34.87 -16.59 23.64
CA SER A 77 -35.66 -17.47 24.51
C SER A 77 -35.01 -17.59 25.90
N PRO A 78 -35.73 -18.16 26.89
CA PRO A 78 -35.11 -18.60 28.14
C PRO A 78 -33.99 -19.65 27.94
N GLN A 79 -34.02 -20.40 26.84
CA GLN A 79 -33.03 -21.41 26.48
C GLN A 79 -31.82 -20.84 25.73
N TRP A 80 -31.74 -19.51 25.53
CA TRP A 80 -30.70 -18.85 24.74
C TRP A 80 -30.71 -19.29 23.26
N THR A 81 -31.90 -19.35 22.70
CA THR A 81 -32.16 -19.65 21.29
C THR A 81 -33.01 -18.55 20.66
N TRP A 82 -32.90 -18.40 19.35
CA TRP A 82 -33.59 -17.38 18.57
C TRP A 82 -34.53 -18.01 17.54
N ASN A 83 -35.47 -17.20 17.11
CA ASN A 83 -36.53 -17.58 16.20
C ASN A 83 -36.48 -16.67 14.98
N TYR A 84 -36.73 -17.26 13.82
CA TYR A 84 -36.97 -16.51 12.58
C TYR A 84 -37.96 -15.34 12.77
N THR A 85 -39.09 -15.57 13.47
CA THR A 85 -40.08 -14.51 13.75
C THR A 85 -39.78 -13.73 15.02
N ILE A 86 -39.95 -12.41 14.98
CA ILE A 86 -39.89 -11.56 16.17
C ILE A 86 -40.93 -12.00 17.20
N ARG A 87 -40.48 -12.23 18.43
CA ARG A 87 -41.33 -12.66 19.53
C ARG A 87 -42.34 -11.57 19.87
N GLY A 88 -43.60 -11.95 20.01
CA GLY A 88 -44.71 -11.02 20.25
C GLY A 88 -45.20 -10.28 19.00
N SER A 89 -44.65 -10.55 17.82
CA SER A 89 -45.18 -10.00 16.57
C SER A 89 -46.48 -10.67 16.13
N ARG A 90 -47.27 -9.98 15.29
CA ARG A 90 -48.46 -10.58 14.66
C ARG A 90 -48.11 -11.82 13.83
N LEU A 91 -46.96 -11.79 13.15
CA LEU A 91 -46.51 -12.91 12.33
C LEU A 91 -46.25 -14.14 13.20
N ALA A 92 -45.54 -13.98 14.33
CA ALA A 92 -45.32 -15.06 15.30
C ALA A 92 -46.63 -15.67 15.83
N ALA A 93 -47.67 -14.84 16.03
CA ALA A 93 -48.99 -15.33 16.44
C ALA A 93 -49.71 -16.09 15.31
N SER A 94 -49.59 -15.64 14.06
CA SER A 94 -50.28 -16.26 12.90
C SER A 94 -49.56 -17.47 12.30
N ARG A 95 -48.24 -17.54 12.44
CA ARG A 95 -47.37 -18.55 11.83
C ARG A 95 -46.24 -18.90 12.82
N PRO A 96 -46.54 -19.71 13.86
CA PRO A 96 -45.58 -20.03 14.88
C PRO A 96 -44.50 -20.97 14.33
N TYR A 97 -43.25 -20.51 14.35
CA TYR A 97 -42.08 -21.31 14.03
C TYR A 97 -41.38 -21.81 15.31
N PRO A 98 -40.76 -23.00 15.29
CA PRO A 98 -39.78 -23.34 16.32
C PRO A 98 -38.56 -22.43 16.19
N ASP A 99 -37.80 -22.30 17.28
CA ASP A 99 -36.48 -21.70 17.22
C ASP A 99 -35.57 -22.54 16.31
N ASP A 100 -34.53 -21.94 15.75
CA ASP A 100 -33.64 -22.58 14.78
C ASP A 100 -32.17 -22.24 15.03
N LEU A 101 -31.28 -23.05 14.48
CA LEU A 101 -29.85 -22.92 14.64
C LEU A 101 -29.21 -21.91 13.69
N ASP A 102 -29.91 -21.42 12.66
CA ASP A 102 -29.34 -20.39 11.77
C ASP A 102 -29.39 -19.02 12.45
N ASP A 103 -30.59 -18.60 12.87
CA ASP A 103 -30.82 -17.40 13.68
C ASP A 103 -30.05 -17.46 15.00
N THR A 104 -30.07 -18.60 15.69
CA THR A 104 -29.36 -18.76 16.96
C THR A 104 -27.84 -18.61 16.79
N SER A 105 -27.24 -19.27 15.79
CA SER A 105 -25.78 -19.21 15.59
C SER A 105 -25.34 -17.83 15.14
N CYS A 106 -26.10 -17.18 14.25
CA CYS A 106 -25.83 -15.79 13.84
C CYS A 106 -25.96 -14.81 15.01
N ALA A 107 -26.98 -14.96 15.87
CA ALA A 107 -27.16 -14.13 17.06
C ALA A 107 -26.00 -14.29 18.05
N ILE A 108 -25.61 -15.54 18.37
CA ILE A 108 -24.49 -15.82 19.26
C ILE A 108 -23.17 -15.26 18.70
N ALA A 109 -22.88 -15.51 17.41
CA ALA A 109 -21.66 -15.02 16.78
C ALA A 109 -21.58 -13.49 16.76
N SER A 110 -22.67 -12.81 16.39
CA SER A 110 -22.71 -11.34 16.33
C SER A 110 -22.58 -10.68 17.70
N LEU A 111 -23.16 -11.27 18.76
CA LEU A 111 -22.99 -10.79 20.14
C LEU A 111 -21.55 -10.99 20.64
N ALA A 112 -20.94 -12.15 20.34
CA ALA A 112 -19.53 -12.41 20.67
C ALA A 112 -18.60 -11.38 19.99
N LEU A 113 -18.79 -11.12 18.69
CA LEU A 113 -18.04 -10.12 17.92
C LEU A 113 -18.28 -8.67 18.38
N TYR A 114 -19.46 -8.37 18.94
CA TYR A 114 -19.75 -7.08 19.53
C TYR A 114 -18.93 -6.83 20.82
N GLY A 115 -18.49 -7.89 21.48
CA GLY A 115 -17.79 -7.83 22.77
C GLY A 115 -18.70 -8.04 23.97
N GLU A 116 -19.92 -8.55 23.79
CA GLU A 116 -20.68 -9.12 24.90
C GLU A 116 -19.92 -10.35 25.42
N LYS A 117 -19.47 -10.30 26.68
CA LYS A 117 -18.97 -11.50 27.35
C LYS A 117 -20.16 -12.41 27.63
N LEU A 118 -20.49 -13.27 26.68
CA LEU A 118 -21.45 -14.33 26.89
C LEU A 118 -20.93 -15.22 28.03
N GLY A 119 -21.55 -15.11 29.21
CA GLY A 119 -21.20 -15.95 30.35
C GLY A 119 -21.48 -17.43 30.10
N GLY A 120 -21.13 -18.29 31.07
CA GLY A 120 -21.35 -19.74 30.93
C GLY A 120 -22.81 -20.16 30.71
N GLY A 121 -23.78 -19.36 31.19
CA GLY A 121 -25.22 -19.60 30.99
C GLY A 121 -25.65 -19.59 29.51
N PRO A 122 -25.42 -18.49 28.76
CA PRO A 122 -25.63 -18.43 27.32
C PRO A 122 -25.02 -19.60 26.54
N LEU A 123 -23.73 -19.89 26.76
CA LEU A 123 -23.01 -20.95 26.05
C LEU A 123 -23.59 -22.33 26.38
N ALA A 124 -23.93 -22.59 27.64
CA ALA A 124 -24.59 -23.84 28.02
C ALA A 124 -25.98 -23.98 27.39
N GLY A 125 -26.71 -22.87 27.18
CA GLY A 125 -27.96 -22.86 26.43
C GLY A 125 -27.77 -23.25 24.97
N PHE A 126 -26.78 -22.64 24.30
CA PHE A 126 -26.42 -22.96 22.93
C PHE A 126 -26.00 -24.42 22.76
N VAL A 127 -25.12 -24.94 23.64
CA VAL A 127 -24.68 -26.35 23.61
C VAL A 127 -25.87 -27.31 23.79
N ARG A 128 -26.80 -27.02 24.70
CA ARG A 128 -28.02 -27.84 24.84
C ARG A 128 -28.89 -27.83 23.58
N ALA A 129 -28.99 -26.70 22.90
CA ALA A 129 -29.69 -26.60 21.63
C ALA A 129 -29.01 -27.47 20.56
N LEU A 130 -27.67 -27.39 20.44
CA LEU A 130 -26.89 -28.24 19.53
C LEU A 130 -27.11 -29.73 19.80
N ILE A 131 -26.99 -30.18 21.05
CA ILE A 131 -27.23 -31.58 21.44
C ILE A 131 -28.64 -32.03 21.02
N SER A 132 -29.66 -31.17 21.15
CA SER A 132 -31.03 -31.54 20.76
C SER A 132 -31.26 -31.66 19.25
N ALA A 133 -30.42 -31.00 18.46
CA ALA A 133 -30.51 -30.94 17.00
C ALA A 133 -29.49 -31.83 16.29
N GLU A 134 -28.63 -32.49 17.04
CA GLU A 134 -27.50 -33.26 16.53
C GLU A 134 -27.95 -34.47 15.71
N SER A 135 -27.39 -34.62 14.50
CA SER A 135 -27.63 -35.81 13.67
C SER A 135 -26.60 -36.91 13.93
N ASN A 136 -25.36 -36.54 14.23
CA ASN A 136 -24.25 -37.40 14.66
C ASN A 136 -23.42 -36.66 15.70
N GLU A 137 -22.73 -37.39 16.59
CA GLU A 137 -21.86 -36.79 17.61
C GLU A 137 -20.87 -35.77 17.01
N GLY A 138 -20.92 -34.55 17.51
CA GLY A 138 -20.13 -33.42 17.03
C GLY A 138 -20.64 -32.76 15.75
N GLY A 139 -21.86 -33.09 15.29
CA GLY A 139 -22.50 -32.58 14.07
C GLY A 139 -22.45 -33.54 12.86
N PRO A 140 -23.12 -33.20 11.74
CA PRO A 140 -23.85 -31.96 11.51
C PRO A 140 -25.18 -31.91 12.29
N TYR A 141 -25.72 -30.69 12.37
CA TYR A 141 -26.91 -30.37 13.14
C TYR A 141 -28.08 -30.07 12.20
N ARG A 142 -29.28 -30.42 12.65
CA ARG A 142 -30.54 -30.06 11.99
C ARG A 142 -30.83 -28.57 12.19
N THR A 143 -31.46 -27.94 11.21
CA THR A 143 -31.75 -26.50 11.27
C THR A 143 -32.69 -26.14 12.42
N TRP A 144 -33.76 -26.90 12.62
CA TRP A 144 -34.85 -26.51 13.53
C TRP A 144 -34.80 -27.20 14.89
N LEU A 145 -35.10 -26.45 15.95
CA LEU A 145 -35.22 -26.92 17.33
C LEU A 145 -36.65 -27.40 17.63
N ALA A 146 -37.10 -28.40 16.87
CA ALA A 146 -38.43 -28.99 17.02
C ALA A 146 -38.36 -30.42 17.54
N LYS A 147 -39.33 -30.83 18.37
CA LYS A 147 -39.58 -32.26 18.63
C LYS A 147 -39.92 -32.94 17.30
N ALA A 148 -39.37 -34.13 17.05
CA ALA A 148 -39.49 -34.89 15.80
C ALA A 148 -40.91 -34.80 15.18
N LYS A 149 -41.07 -33.83 14.28
CA LYS A 149 -42.26 -33.55 13.49
C LYS A 149 -41.81 -33.53 12.04
N LYS A 150 -42.62 -34.13 11.16
CA LYS A 150 -42.35 -34.22 9.72
C LYS A 150 -42.10 -32.81 9.14
N GLY A 151 -40.94 -32.59 8.52
CA GLY A 151 -40.59 -31.35 7.81
C GLY A 151 -39.69 -30.35 8.56
N TRP A 152 -39.14 -30.74 9.71
CA TRP A 152 -38.21 -29.90 10.52
C TRP A 152 -36.88 -30.62 10.79
N ASP A 153 -36.54 -31.61 9.97
CA ASP A 153 -35.42 -32.53 10.14
C ASP A 153 -34.29 -32.31 9.13
N ASP A 154 -34.30 -31.19 8.41
CA ASP A 154 -33.29 -30.86 7.41
C ASP A 154 -31.93 -30.53 8.05
N VAL A 155 -30.87 -30.92 7.34
CA VAL A 155 -29.48 -30.58 7.64
C VAL A 155 -28.95 -29.73 6.49
N ASP A 156 -28.63 -28.47 6.79
CA ASP A 156 -28.25 -27.46 5.81
C ASP A 156 -26.79 -27.05 5.96
N THR A 157 -26.07 -26.92 4.85
CA THR A 157 -24.63 -26.59 4.86
C THR A 157 -24.35 -25.17 5.33
N ALA A 158 -25.16 -24.19 4.94
CA ALA A 158 -24.99 -22.80 5.36
C ALA A 158 -25.24 -22.65 6.86
N VAL A 159 -26.28 -23.29 7.38
CA VAL A 159 -26.60 -23.31 8.82
C VAL A 159 -25.46 -23.92 9.61
N ASN A 160 -24.94 -25.07 9.16
CA ASN A 160 -23.82 -25.73 9.82
C ASN A 160 -22.51 -24.93 9.76
N ALA A 161 -22.28 -24.15 8.71
CA ALA A 161 -21.17 -23.19 8.65
C ALA A 161 -21.33 -22.06 9.68
N ASN A 162 -22.54 -21.57 9.89
CA ASN A 162 -22.84 -20.57 10.93
C ASN A 162 -22.64 -21.13 12.34
N ILE A 163 -23.03 -22.38 12.59
CA ILE A 163 -22.76 -23.09 13.86
C ILE A 163 -21.25 -23.20 14.07
N ALA A 164 -20.50 -23.67 13.06
CA ALA A 164 -19.06 -23.84 13.15
C ALA A 164 -18.34 -22.52 13.43
N PHE A 165 -18.77 -21.43 12.80
CA PHE A 165 -18.25 -20.10 13.06
C PHE A 165 -18.53 -19.63 14.50
N ALA A 166 -19.76 -19.80 14.99
CA ALA A 166 -20.13 -19.43 16.36
C ALA A 166 -19.33 -20.22 17.41
N LEU A 167 -19.08 -21.52 17.19
CA LEU A 167 -18.22 -22.35 18.03
C LEU A 167 -16.75 -21.92 17.95
N GLY A 168 -16.25 -21.65 16.75
CA GLY A 168 -14.87 -21.21 16.51
C GLY A 168 -14.54 -19.88 17.20
N LEU A 169 -15.49 -18.95 17.29
CA LEU A 169 -15.32 -17.70 18.06
C LEU A 169 -15.08 -17.95 19.56
N ASN A 170 -15.46 -19.14 20.05
CA ASN A 170 -15.24 -19.60 21.41
C ASN A 170 -14.09 -20.63 21.51
N GLY A 171 -13.28 -20.76 20.45
CA GLY A 171 -12.13 -21.68 20.39
C GLY A 171 -12.50 -23.16 20.27
N VAL A 172 -13.74 -23.47 19.88
CA VAL A 172 -14.23 -24.86 19.75
C VAL A 172 -14.34 -25.24 18.28
N PHE A 173 -13.65 -26.32 17.91
CA PHE A 173 -13.70 -26.93 16.58
C PHE A 173 -14.05 -28.40 16.74
N LEU A 174 -15.09 -28.87 16.04
CA LEU A 174 -15.57 -30.25 16.12
C LEU A 174 -15.21 -30.98 14.82
N ASP A 175 -14.61 -32.16 14.94
CA ASP A 175 -14.10 -32.92 13.79
C ASP A 175 -15.22 -33.35 12.84
N SER A 176 -16.36 -33.83 13.37
CA SER A 176 -17.51 -34.26 12.56
C SER A 176 -18.11 -33.10 11.76
N LEU A 177 -18.35 -31.95 12.41
CA LEU A 177 -18.84 -30.74 11.74
C LEU A 177 -17.84 -30.20 10.72
N SER A 178 -16.54 -30.16 11.06
CA SER A 178 -15.48 -29.71 10.16
C SER A 178 -15.40 -30.59 8.92
N SER A 179 -15.44 -31.92 9.10
CA SER A 179 -15.43 -32.90 8.02
C SER A 179 -16.65 -32.78 7.11
N TYR A 180 -17.82 -32.48 7.67
CA TYR A 180 -19.04 -32.23 6.91
C TYR A 180 -18.89 -30.99 6.00
N ILE A 181 -18.39 -29.88 6.54
CA ILE A 181 -18.13 -28.64 5.77
C ILE A 181 -17.05 -28.87 4.72
N ASP A 182 -15.93 -29.51 5.09
CA ASP A 182 -14.82 -29.84 4.19
C ASP A 182 -15.30 -30.71 3.02
N SER A 183 -16.20 -31.66 3.29
CA SER A 183 -16.80 -32.52 2.26
C SER A 183 -17.74 -31.77 1.31
N ALA A 184 -18.43 -30.71 1.79
CA ALA A 184 -19.25 -29.87 0.94
C ALA A 184 -18.38 -29.04 -0.03
N VAL A 185 -17.32 -28.42 0.51
CA VAL A 185 -16.33 -27.65 -0.28
C VAL A 185 -15.59 -28.55 -1.28
N ALA A 186 -15.13 -29.72 -0.83
CA ALA A 186 -14.43 -30.68 -1.67
C ALA A 186 -15.28 -31.17 -2.85
N ARG A 187 -16.59 -31.23 -2.70
CA ARG A 187 -17.52 -31.63 -3.78
C ARG A 187 -18.09 -30.44 -4.56
N SER A 188 -17.79 -29.22 -4.14
CA SER A 188 -18.42 -27.99 -4.67
C SER A 188 -19.95 -28.09 -4.69
N LYS A 189 -20.52 -28.76 -3.67
CA LYS A 189 -21.95 -29.02 -3.55
C LYS A 189 -22.47 -28.29 -2.32
N PHE A 190 -23.18 -27.19 -2.57
CA PHE A 190 -23.70 -26.29 -1.56
C PHE A 190 -25.23 -26.35 -1.57
N ASP A 191 -25.78 -27.47 -1.12
CA ASP A 191 -27.24 -27.64 -1.07
C ASP A 191 -27.79 -26.81 0.11
N SER A 192 -28.78 -25.94 -0.16
CA SER A 192 -29.55 -25.27 0.88
C SER A 192 -31.02 -25.12 0.52
N LEU A 193 -31.87 -25.19 1.55
CA LEU A 193 -33.29 -24.84 1.45
C LEU A 193 -33.53 -23.34 1.59
N TYR A 194 -32.55 -22.60 2.12
CA TYR A 194 -32.67 -21.21 2.56
C TYR A 194 -31.86 -20.24 1.68
N TYR A 195 -30.90 -20.71 0.90
CA TYR A 195 -30.05 -19.86 0.05
C TYR A 195 -30.06 -20.37 -1.40
N GLU A 196 -30.36 -19.50 -2.37
CA GLU A 196 -30.45 -19.89 -3.78
C GLU A 196 -29.09 -19.89 -4.49
N THR A 197 -28.22 -18.94 -4.13
CA THR A 197 -26.96 -18.71 -4.83
C THR A 197 -25.78 -19.19 -3.99
N VAL A 198 -24.61 -19.32 -4.62
CA VAL A 198 -23.38 -19.79 -3.95
C VAL A 198 -22.79 -18.77 -2.97
N TYR A 199 -23.13 -17.48 -3.12
CA TYR A 199 -22.49 -16.39 -2.39
C TYR A 199 -22.64 -16.50 -0.85
N PRO A 200 -23.84 -16.71 -0.27
CA PRO A 200 -23.98 -16.85 1.18
C PRO A 200 -23.15 -18.01 1.75
N PHE A 201 -23.04 -19.12 1.03
CA PHE A 201 -22.22 -20.26 1.46
C PHE A 201 -20.74 -19.91 1.50
N ILE A 202 -20.23 -19.27 0.44
CA ILE A 202 -18.84 -18.80 0.37
C ILE A 202 -18.57 -17.88 1.56
N TYR A 203 -19.48 -16.96 1.84
CA TYR A 203 -19.39 -16.07 3.00
C TYR A 203 -19.32 -16.85 4.32
N PHE A 204 -20.32 -17.65 4.62
CA PHE A 204 -20.41 -18.33 5.92
C PHE A 204 -19.24 -19.29 6.17
N ILE A 205 -18.83 -20.06 5.16
CA ILE A 205 -17.69 -20.98 5.29
C ILE A 205 -16.37 -20.20 5.39
N SER A 206 -16.22 -19.08 4.67
CA SER A 206 -14.99 -18.26 4.76
C SER A 206 -14.75 -17.71 6.18
N ARG A 207 -15.82 -17.35 6.90
CA ARG A 207 -15.72 -16.91 8.31
C ARG A 207 -15.24 -18.04 9.23
N PHE A 208 -15.66 -19.27 8.97
CA PHE A 208 -15.18 -20.43 9.70
C PHE A 208 -13.69 -20.71 9.43
N TYR A 209 -13.27 -20.72 8.17
CA TYR A 209 -11.85 -20.96 7.83
C TYR A 209 -10.92 -19.85 8.28
N GLU A 210 -11.40 -18.60 8.38
CA GLU A 210 -10.64 -17.51 8.99
C GLU A 210 -10.17 -17.86 10.41
N LEU A 211 -11.01 -18.54 11.19
CA LEU A 211 -10.69 -18.94 12.57
C LEU A 211 -9.92 -20.26 12.65
N ARG A 212 -10.25 -21.22 11.77
CA ARG A 212 -9.63 -22.56 11.78
C ARG A 212 -8.19 -22.56 11.25
N GLY A 213 -7.87 -21.63 10.34
CA GLY A 213 -6.56 -21.56 9.68
C GLY A 213 -6.47 -22.41 8.40
N GLU A 214 -5.23 -22.70 8.01
CA GLU A 214 -4.89 -23.25 6.69
C GLU A 214 -5.40 -24.68 6.45
N SER A 215 -5.94 -24.94 5.25
CA SER A 215 -6.32 -26.29 4.78
C SER A 215 -6.45 -26.33 3.25
N ALA A 216 -6.37 -27.52 2.65
CA ALA A 216 -6.58 -27.68 1.21
C ALA A 216 -8.00 -27.23 0.77
N GLN A 217 -9.00 -27.42 1.64
CA GLN A 217 -10.38 -27.00 1.40
C GLN A 217 -10.53 -25.48 1.49
N ARG A 218 -9.77 -24.80 2.35
CA ARG A 218 -9.70 -23.33 2.39
C ARG A 218 -9.27 -22.76 1.04
N GLU A 219 -8.21 -23.31 0.45
CA GLU A 219 -7.73 -22.89 -0.88
C GLU A 219 -8.76 -23.15 -1.98
N LYS A 220 -9.41 -24.33 -1.94
CA LYS A 220 -10.48 -24.65 -2.89
C LYS A 220 -11.69 -23.72 -2.75
N LEU A 221 -12.05 -23.31 -1.53
CA LEU A 221 -13.08 -22.31 -1.32
C LEU A 221 -12.66 -20.96 -1.88
N ALA A 222 -11.39 -20.57 -1.75
CA ALA A 222 -10.86 -19.33 -2.30
C ALA A 222 -10.88 -19.33 -3.85
N ASP A 223 -10.61 -20.46 -4.49
CA ASP A 223 -10.80 -20.64 -5.94
C ASP A 223 -12.27 -20.48 -6.33
N THR A 224 -13.17 -21.09 -5.56
CA THR A 224 -14.63 -20.99 -5.76
C THR A 224 -15.11 -19.55 -5.61
N ALA A 225 -14.61 -18.83 -4.60
CA ALA A 225 -14.91 -17.42 -4.36
C ALA A 225 -14.38 -16.52 -5.47
N SER A 226 -13.20 -16.82 -6.02
CA SER A 226 -12.62 -16.09 -7.15
C SER A 226 -13.45 -16.25 -8.41
N GLU A 227 -13.94 -17.45 -8.67
CA GLU A 227 -14.81 -17.73 -9.82
C GLU A 227 -16.21 -17.12 -9.64
N ALA A 228 -16.74 -17.13 -8.41
CA ALA A 228 -17.99 -16.45 -8.08
C ALA A 228 -17.88 -14.93 -8.25
N LEU A 229 -16.75 -14.32 -7.86
CA LEU A 229 -16.52 -12.88 -8.02
C LEU A 229 -16.62 -12.45 -9.49
N ARG A 230 -16.09 -13.25 -10.43
CA ARG A 230 -16.18 -12.97 -11.87
C ARG A 230 -17.61 -13.00 -12.41
N LYS A 231 -18.53 -13.66 -11.69
CA LYS A 231 -19.94 -13.81 -12.05
C LYS A 231 -20.85 -12.91 -11.23
N ALA A 232 -20.31 -12.18 -10.26
CA ALA A 232 -21.07 -11.25 -9.45
C ALA A 232 -21.67 -10.17 -10.36
N VAL A 233 -22.97 -9.92 -10.21
CA VAL A 233 -23.69 -8.94 -11.05
C VAL A 233 -24.21 -7.75 -10.25
N ASN A 234 -23.98 -7.73 -8.93
CA ASN A 234 -24.44 -6.67 -8.07
C ASN A 234 -23.51 -6.46 -6.85
N PRO A 235 -23.58 -5.28 -6.19
CA PRO A 235 -22.70 -4.95 -5.08
C PRO A 235 -22.79 -5.88 -3.86
N LEU A 236 -23.93 -6.56 -3.62
CA LEU A 236 -24.02 -7.51 -2.51
C LEU A 236 -23.15 -8.74 -2.77
N GLU A 237 -23.24 -9.30 -3.97
CA GLU A 237 -22.45 -10.47 -4.39
C GLU A 237 -20.96 -10.16 -4.42
N GLU A 238 -20.59 -9.00 -4.99
CA GLU A 238 -19.21 -8.51 -4.99
C GLU A 238 -18.68 -8.35 -3.56
N ALA A 239 -19.45 -7.71 -2.68
CA ALA A 239 -19.05 -7.47 -1.30
C ALA A 239 -18.87 -8.77 -0.52
N ILE A 240 -19.75 -9.76 -0.73
CA ILE A 240 -19.62 -11.10 -0.17
C ILE A 240 -18.32 -11.75 -0.66
N CYS A 241 -18.07 -11.79 -1.97
CA CYS A 241 -16.89 -12.42 -2.54
C CYS A 241 -15.59 -11.76 -2.07
N ILE A 242 -15.53 -10.43 -2.06
CA ILE A 242 -14.38 -9.67 -1.54
C ILE A 242 -14.16 -10.02 -0.06
N SER A 243 -15.21 -9.96 0.75
CA SER A 243 -15.13 -10.27 2.19
C SER A 243 -14.62 -11.69 2.44
N SER A 244 -15.02 -12.65 1.61
CA SER A 244 -14.56 -14.03 1.70
C SER A 244 -13.13 -14.21 1.23
N LEU A 245 -12.77 -13.64 0.08
CA LEU A 245 -11.41 -13.74 -0.47
C LEU A 245 -10.37 -13.12 0.46
N THR A 246 -10.68 -11.97 1.06
CA THR A 246 -9.81 -11.32 2.05
C THR A 246 -9.60 -12.22 3.28
N ARG A 247 -10.65 -12.85 3.82
CA ARG A 247 -10.53 -13.81 4.94
C ARG A 247 -9.71 -15.05 4.60
N LEU A 248 -9.80 -15.47 3.35
CA LEU A 248 -9.07 -16.60 2.82
C LEU A 248 -7.65 -16.20 2.36
N GLY A 249 -7.19 -14.97 2.68
CA GLY A 249 -5.83 -14.51 2.37
C GLY A 249 -5.55 -14.36 0.87
N ARG A 250 -6.59 -14.18 0.04
CA ARG A 250 -6.48 -14.14 -1.42
C ARG A 250 -6.95 -12.80 -2.00
N ARG A 251 -6.12 -11.76 -1.84
CA ARG A 251 -6.29 -10.49 -2.55
C ARG A 251 -5.56 -10.53 -3.90
N ASN A 252 -6.26 -10.16 -4.96
CA ASN A 252 -5.68 -10.04 -6.30
C ASN A 252 -6.33 -8.85 -7.06
N GLY A 253 -5.87 -8.58 -8.28
CA GLY A 253 -6.39 -7.45 -9.06
C GLY A 253 -7.90 -7.49 -9.29
N ALA A 254 -8.54 -8.67 -9.36
CA ALA A 254 -9.99 -8.75 -9.51
C ALA A 254 -10.74 -8.29 -8.25
N VAL A 255 -10.18 -8.54 -7.06
CA VAL A 255 -10.71 -8.01 -5.78
C VAL A 255 -10.63 -6.48 -5.76
N ASP A 256 -9.51 -5.92 -6.22
CA ASP A 256 -9.32 -4.47 -6.27
C ASP A 256 -10.23 -3.79 -7.30
N GLU A 257 -10.48 -4.40 -8.47
CA GLU A 257 -11.43 -3.88 -9.45
C GLU A 257 -12.88 -3.95 -8.92
N ALA A 258 -13.32 -5.09 -8.39
CA ALA A 258 -14.66 -5.21 -7.82
C ALA A 258 -14.88 -4.23 -6.64
N ALA A 259 -13.83 -3.92 -5.87
CA ALA A 259 -13.92 -2.89 -4.84
C ALA A 259 -14.19 -1.49 -5.43
N LYS A 260 -13.67 -1.17 -6.62
CA LYS A 260 -14.00 0.09 -7.32
C LYS A 260 -15.45 0.10 -7.82
N ASP A 261 -15.96 -1.05 -8.26
CA ASP A 261 -17.35 -1.20 -8.68
C ASP A 261 -18.30 -0.97 -7.50
N ILE A 262 -18.00 -1.52 -6.31
CA ILE A 262 -18.74 -1.22 -5.07
C ILE A 262 -18.70 0.28 -4.74
N LEU A 263 -17.56 0.96 -4.91
CA LEU A 263 -17.40 2.37 -4.59
C LEU A 263 -18.22 3.29 -5.51
N SER A 264 -18.49 2.85 -6.74
CA SER A 264 -19.25 3.63 -7.74
C SER A 264 -20.73 3.24 -7.82
N SER A 265 -21.09 2.05 -7.33
CA SER A 265 -22.44 1.50 -7.44
C SER A 265 -23.38 1.93 -6.31
N PRO A 266 -24.69 2.11 -6.59
CA PRO A 266 -25.68 2.34 -5.55
C PRO A 266 -25.93 1.05 -4.77
N TRP A 267 -25.72 1.08 -3.45
CA TRP A 267 -26.03 -0.05 -2.57
C TRP A 267 -27.54 -0.17 -2.33
N LYS A 268 -28.28 -0.74 -3.28
CA LYS A 268 -29.73 -0.98 -3.19
C LYS A 268 -30.02 -2.35 -2.53
N ALA A 269 -31.28 -2.69 -2.33
CA ALA A 269 -31.66 -4.01 -1.84
C ALA A 269 -31.43 -5.09 -2.92
N PHE A 270 -30.78 -6.19 -2.54
CA PHE A 270 -30.62 -7.40 -3.34
C PHE A 270 -31.00 -8.64 -2.53
N PRO A 271 -31.50 -9.72 -3.18
CA PRO A 271 -31.80 -10.97 -2.50
C PRO A 271 -30.57 -11.57 -1.82
N LEU A 272 -30.75 -12.03 -0.58
CA LEU A 272 -29.75 -12.79 0.17
C LEU A 272 -30.23 -14.21 0.46
N TYR A 273 -31.50 -14.39 0.84
CA TYR A 273 -32.05 -15.69 1.26
C TYR A 273 -33.46 -15.91 0.73
N ILE A 274 -33.93 -17.16 0.81
CA ILE A 274 -35.27 -17.61 0.43
C ILE A 274 -36.17 -17.47 1.66
N GLU A 275 -37.25 -16.70 1.51
CA GLU A 275 -38.22 -16.42 2.57
C GLU A 275 -39.26 -17.53 2.72
N GLU A 276 -39.80 -18.01 1.60
CA GLU A 276 -40.72 -19.15 1.60
C GLU A 276 -40.73 -19.86 0.25
N VAL A 277 -41.06 -21.16 0.30
CA VAL A 277 -41.37 -21.96 -0.89
C VAL A 277 -42.81 -22.42 -0.78
N LYS A 278 -43.70 -21.87 -1.61
CA LYS A 278 -45.13 -22.19 -1.60
C LYS A 278 -45.60 -22.58 -3.00
N GLY A 279 -46.12 -23.80 -3.14
CA GLY A 279 -46.61 -24.32 -4.43
C GLY A 279 -45.53 -24.37 -5.52
N GLY A 280 -44.28 -24.67 -5.14
CA GLY A 280 -43.14 -24.71 -6.07
C GLY A 280 -42.59 -23.34 -6.48
N ARG A 281 -43.17 -22.23 -6.00
CA ARG A 281 -42.66 -20.87 -6.22
C ARG A 281 -41.93 -20.38 -4.98
N ARG A 282 -40.79 -19.73 -5.20
CA ARG A 282 -39.96 -19.14 -4.14
C ARG A 282 -40.27 -17.66 -3.98
N SER A 283 -40.13 -17.15 -2.78
CA SER A 283 -39.95 -15.72 -2.51
C SER A 283 -38.59 -15.46 -1.91
N TYR A 284 -38.05 -14.29 -2.24
CA TYR A 284 -36.73 -13.82 -1.89
C TYR A 284 -36.81 -12.79 -0.79
N ALA A 285 -35.79 -12.75 0.06
CA ALA A 285 -35.64 -11.73 1.07
C ALA A 285 -34.24 -11.10 1.07
N GLY A 286 -34.19 -9.82 1.39
CA GLY A 286 -32.98 -9.00 1.43
C GLY A 286 -33.31 -7.55 1.73
N SER A 287 -32.30 -6.71 1.91
CA SER A 287 -32.54 -5.29 2.16
C SER A 287 -31.36 -4.41 1.78
N GLU A 288 -31.66 -3.14 1.61
CA GLU A 288 -30.65 -2.10 1.44
C GLU A 288 -29.67 -2.06 2.62
N ALA A 289 -30.16 -2.33 3.83
CA ALA A 289 -29.35 -2.37 5.04
C ALA A 289 -28.37 -3.54 5.02
N ILE A 290 -28.81 -4.72 4.58
CA ILE A 290 -27.94 -5.89 4.40
C ILE A 290 -26.84 -5.58 3.37
N THR A 291 -27.21 -5.13 2.17
CA THR A 291 -26.24 -4.79 1.12
C THR A 291 -25.25 -3.73 1.57
N THR A 292 -25.72 -2.68 2.24
CA THR A 292 -24.88 -1.64 2.81
C THR A 292 -23.88 -2.20 3.84
N ALA A 293 -24.34 -3.08 4.73
CA ALA A 293 -23.48 -3.67 5.76
C ALA A 293 -22.37 -4.55 5.17
N PHE A 294 -22.69 -5.39 4.18
CA PHE A 294 -21.70 -6.21 3.47
C PHE A 294 -20.69 -5.34 2.69
N CYS A 295 -21.14 -4.29 2.00
CA CYS A 295 -20.24 -3.36 1.30
C CYS A 295 -19.28 -2.69 2.28
N ILE A 296 -19.77 -2.25 3.43
CA ILE A 296 -18.96 -1.66 4.49
C ILE A 296 -17.93 -2.67 5.03
N GLU A 297 -18.35 -3.92 5.28
CA GLU A 297 -17.45 -4.99 5.74
C GLU A 297 -16.32 -5.25 4.74
N ALA A 298 -16.66 -5.43 3.46
CA ALA A 298 -15.70 -5.73 2.41
C ALA A 298 -14.64 -4.62 2.29
N LEU A 299 -15.08 -3.35 2.25
CA LEU A 299 -14.19 -2.21 2.19
C LEU A 299 -13.33 -2.05 3.46
N SER A 300 -13.88 -2.40 4.62
CA SER A 300 -13.15 -2.29 5.89
C SER A 300 -11.99 -3.29 5.95
N LEU A 301 -12.24 -4.54 5.53
CA LEU A 301 -11.22 -5.59 5.48
C LEU A 301 -10.07 -5.23 4.53
N LEU A 302 -10.37 -4.65 3.37
CA LEU A 302 -9.34 -4.19 2.43
C LEU A 302 -8.50 -3.02 2.96
N SER A 303 -9.10 -2.15 3.79
CA SER A 303 -8.36 -1.07 4.47
C SER A 303 -7.43 -1.61 5.57
N GLU A 304 -7.87 -2.59 6.37
CA GLU A 304 -7.06 -3.18 7.47
C GLU A 304 -5.79 -3.89 6.96
N GLU A 305 -5.88 -4.66 5.88
CA GLU A 305 -4.70 -5.31 5.27
C GLU A 305 -3.65 -4.28 4.84
N LYS A 306 -4.11 -3.18 4.24
CA LYS A 306 -3.22 -2.12 3.74
C LYS A 306 -2.50 -1.39 4.87
N GLU A 307 -3.20 -1.09 5.97
CA GLU A 307 -2.58 -0.47 7.15
C GLU A 307 -1.57 -1.40 7.82
N THR A 308 -1.87 -2.70 7.91
CA THR A 308 -0.99 -3.67 8.56
C THR A 308 0.33 -3.82 7.80
N ALA A 309 0.27 -3.96 6.47
CA ALA A 309 1.45 -4.00 5.63
C ALA A 309 2.31 -2.73 5.76
N THR A 310 1.67 -1.55 5.77
CA THR A 310 2.37 -0.26 5.88
C THR A 310 3.12 -0.12 7.22
N ARG A 311 2.49 -0.53 8.34
CA ARG A 311 3.12 -0.45 9.68
C ARG A 311 4.31 -1.39 9.83
N GLU A 312 4.24 -2.57 9.21
CA GLU A 312 5.34 -3.54 9.23
C GLU A 312 6.55 -3.00 8.45
N ASP A 313 6.32 -2.44 7.26
CA ASP A 313 7.37 -1.81 6.46
C ASP A 313 8.01 -0.60 7.15
N ASP A 314 7.22 0.27 7.80
CA ASP A 314 7.74 1.41 8.58
C ASP A 314 8.69 0.95 9.71
N SER A 315 8.31 -0.14 10.40
CA SER A 315 9.12 -0.72 11.48
C SER A 315 10.42 -1.29 10.94
N ARG A 316 10.37 -1.99 9.81
CA ARG A 316 11.55 -2.58 9.17
C ARG A 316 12.47 -1.52 8.56
N GLU A 317 11.92 -0.47 7.96
CA GLU A 317 12.67 0.68 7.46
C GLU A 317 13.48 1.33 8.58
N LYS A 318 12.83 1.57 9.73
CA LYS A 318 13.50 2.10 10.92
C LYS A 318 14.63 1.19 11.39
N ALA A 319 14.39 -0.12 11.45
CA ALA A 319 15.41 -1.09 11.84
C ALA A 319 16.59 -1.10 10.86
N ALA A 320 16.35 -1.04 9.55
CA ALA A 320 17.39 -0.98 8.52
C ALA A 320 18.26 0.28 8.65
N LEU A 321 17.63 1.44 8.90
CA LEU A 321 18.34 2.69 9.16
C LEU A 321 19.22 2.61 10.43
N ASP A 322 18.66 2.08 11.52
CA ASP A 322 19.38 1.96 12.80
C ASP A 322 20.57 1.00 12.66
N MET A 323 20.43 -0.09 11.90
CA MET A 323 21.53 -0.99 11.55
C MET A 323 22.61 -0.27 10.72
N ALA A 324 22.23 0.47 9.67
CA ALA A 324 23.19 1.20 8.84
C ALA A 324 23.98 2.24 9.65
N ARG A 325 23.31 2.92 10.59
CA ARG A 325 23.96 3.87 11.52
C ARG A 325 24.92 3.17 12.48
N ALA A 326 24.51 2.04 13.04
CA ALA A 326 25.37 1.26 13.94
C ALA A 326 26.61 0.73 13.22
N GLU A 327 26.50 0.29 11.96
CA GLU A 327 27.66 -0.07 11.12
C GLU A 327 28.61 1.12 10.98
N GLY A 328 28.09 2.30 10.62
CA GLY A 328 28.91 3.51 10.50
C GLY A 328 29.53 3.98 11.80
N ASP A 329 28.82 3.89 12.92
CA ASP A 329 29.38 4.25 14.23
C ASP A 329 30.54 3.34 14.64
N ARG A 330 30.45 2.04 14.32
CA ARG A 330 31.56 1.09 14.55
C ARG A 330 32.74 1.40 13.66
N PHE A 331 32.49 1.66 12.37
CA PHE A 331 33.54 2.01 11.42
C PHE A 331 34.26 3.30 11.82
N PHE A 332 33.54 4.38 12.10
CA PHE A 332 34.12 5.67 12.49
C PHE A 332 34.95 5.57 13.77
N LYS A 333 34.45 4.84 14.77
CA LYS A 333 35.21 4.58 16.00
C LYS A 333 36.52 3.81 15.72
N GLY A 334 36.50 2.91 14.74
CA GLY A 334 37.69 2.17 14.31
C GLY A 334 38.76 3.02 13.62
N LEU A 335 38.41 4.21 13.10
CA LEU A 335 39.36 5.12 12.46
C LEU A 335 40.23 5.89 13.47
N GLY A 336 39.73 6.11 14.68
CA GLY A 336 40.37 6.96 15.69
C GLY A 336 40.37 8.46 15.33
N GLU A 337 40.90 9.30 16.22
CA GLU A 337 41.02 10.74 15.97
C GLU A 337 42.19 11.07 15.02
N PRO A 338 42.06 12.08 14.13
CA PRO A 338 40.93 13.02 14.00
C PRO A 338 39.78 12.52 13.12
N PHE A 339 39.86 11.32 12.54
CA PHE A 339 38.89 10.85 11.56
C PHE A 339 37.51 10.57 12.15
N GLU A 340 37.43 10.07 13.38
CA GLU A 340 36.15 9.79 14.02
C GLU A 340 35.29 11.06 14.13
N SER A 341 35.83 12.12 14.72
CA SER A 341 35.11 13.39 14.91
C SER A 341 34.70 14.01 13.58
N GLN A 342 35.62 14.06 12.61
CA GLN A 342 35.36 14.58 11.27
C GLN A 342 34.28 13.79 10.52
N ALA A 343 34.32 12.45 10.59
CA ALA A 343 33.34 11.60 9.93
C ALA A 343 31.93 11.77 10.53
N ARG A 344 31.85 11.89 11.87
CA ARG A 344 30.59 12.14 12.58
C ARG A 344 29.98 13.49 12.19
N GLU A 345 30.80 14.53 12.11
CA GLU A 345 30.38 15.87 11.69
C GLU A 345 29.86 15.85 10.24
N CYS A 346 30.63 15.25 9.33
CA CYS A 346 30.22 15.15 7.93
C CYS A 346 28.92 14.35 7.76
N ARG A 347 28.77 13.23 8.49
CA ARG A 347 27.52 12.45 8.47
C ARG A 347 26.34 13.27 9.00
N ALA A 348 26.53 14.06 10.06
CA ALA A 348 25.48 14.91 10.60
C ALA A 348 25.05 16.00 9.60
N ARG A 349 26.02 16.60 8.88
CA ARG A 349 25.77 17.57 7.81
C ARG A 349 24.95 16.96 6.68
N VAL A 350 25.35 15.80 6.16
CA VAL A 350 24.61 15.09 5.09
C VAL A 350 23.21 14.69 5.57
N ALA A 351 23.07 14.14 6.78
CA ALA A 351 21.78 13.73 7.32
C ALA A 351 20.80 14.90 7.53
N LYS A 352 21.29 16.13 7.71
CA LYS A 352 20.45 17.33 7.79
C LYS A 352 19.87 17.73 6.42
N GLY A 353 20.61 17.51 5.34
CA GLY A 353 20.14 17.74 3.97
C GLY A 353 19.28 16.61 3.41
N ASP A 354 19.49 15.38 3.88
CA ASP A 354 18.74 14.18 3.47
C ASP A 354 17.52 13.92 4.38
N MET A 355 16.55 14.84 4.36
CA MET A 355 15.38 14.81 5.25
C MET A 355 14.55 13.52 5.14
N GLU A 356 14.49 12.94 3.94
CA GLU A 356 13.80 11.66 3.68
C GLU A 356 14.70 10.43 3.88
N LYS A 357 15.97 10.65 4.23
CA LYS A 357 16.99 9.62 4.51
C LYS A 357 17.23 8.69 3.32
N LEU A 358 17.01 9.21 2.12
CA LEU A 358 17.08 8.46 0.88
C LEU A 358 18.47 7.86 0.69
N ILE A 359 19.55 8.51 1.12
CA ILE A 359 20.92 8.00 0.93
C ILE A 359 21.11 6.64 1.61
N SER A 360 20.73 6.53 2.88
CA SER A 360 20.88 5.28 3.63
C SER A 360 19.77 4.27 3.35
N LEU A 361 18.57 4.72 3.00
CA LEU A 361 17.41 3.84 2.80
C LEU A 361 17.16 3.44 1.35
N LEU A 362 17.87 4.03 0.37
CA LEU A 362 17.65 3.73 -1.05
C LEU A 362 17.69 2.23 -1.37
N PRO A 363 18.69 1.44 -0.90
CA PRO A 363 18.72 0.00 -1.21
C PRO A 363 17.55 -0.73 -0.57
N PHE A 364 17.15 -0.34 0.65
CA PHE A 364 16.02 -0.94 1.35
C PHE A 364 14.69 -0.67 0.64
N ARG A 365 14.36 0.60 0.38
CA ARG A 365 13.13 0.99 -0.32
C ARG A 365 13.08 0.43 -1.73
N PHE A 366 14.23 0.42 -2.43
CA PHE A 366 14.34 -0.21 -3.74
C PHE A 366 13.99 -1.70 -3.66
N SER A 367 14.56 -2.45 -2.71
CA SER A 367 14.26 -3.88 -2.52
C SER A 367 12.77 -4.10 -2.24
N ARG A 368 12.15 -3.31 -1.36
CA ARG A 368 10.71 -3.44 -1.07
C ARG A 368 9.81 -3.15 -2.28
N ALA A 369 10.27 -2.31 -3.21
CA ALA A 369 9.55 -2.02 -4.44
C ALA A 369 9.66 -3.10 -5.53
N LEU A 370 10.53 -4.10 -5.37
CA LEU A 370 10.71 -5.19 -6.34
C LEU A 370 9.78 -6.37 -6.04
N LYS A 371 9.33 -7.05 -7.11
CA LYS A 371 8.51 -8.28 -6.99
C LYS A 371 9.18 -9.41 -6.18
N ASP A 372 10.49 -9.52 -6.29
CA ASP A 372 11.29 -10.58 -5.64
C ASP A 372 12.20 -10.02 -4.53
N GLY A 373 12.04 -8.75 -4.15
CA GLY A 373 13.00 -8.06 -3.30
C GLY A 373 12.94 -8.44 -1.82
N GLU A 374 11.93 -9.20 -1.39
CA GLU A 374 11.90 -9.76 -0.03
C GLU A 374 12.98 -10.82 0.22
N ARG A 375 13.56 -11.36 -0.86
CA ARG A 375 14.60 -12.40 -0.80
C ARG A 375 15.95 -11.87 -0.29
N ILE A 376 16.12 -10.55 -0.21
CA ILE A 376 17.34 -9.93 0.31
C ILE A 376 17.18 -9.62 1.79
N GLU A 377 18.13 -10.09 2.59
CA GLU A 377 18.15 -9.85 4.03
C GLU A 377 18.31 -8.36 4.36
N ASP A 378 17.52 -7.86 5.32
CA ASP A 378 17.55 -6.45 5.75
C ASP A 378 18.95 -6.01 6.24
N ARG A 379 19.75 -6.94 6.78
CA ARG A 379 21.15 -6.67 7.17
C ARG A 379 22.04 -6.35 5.97
N THR A 380 21.84 -7.04 4.84
CA THR A 380 22.56 -6.77 3.59
C THR A 380 22.15 -5.41 3.04
N LEU A 381 20.85 -5.10 3.07
CA LEU A 381 20.32 -3.79 2.65
C LEU A 381 20.88 -2.65 3.52
N ALA A 382 20.97 -2.85 4.83
CA ALA A 382 21.57 -1.88 5.76
C ALA A 382 23.06 -1.64 5.49
N LYS A 383 23.83 -2.68 5.16
CA LYS A 383 25.24 -2.54 4.76
C LYS A 383 25.41 -1.76 3.45
N LEU A 384 24.56 -2.02 2.46
CA LEU A 384 24.53 -1.23 1.22
C LEU A 384 24.14 0.23 1.50
N GLY A 385 23.18 0.46 2.40
CA GLY A 385 22.79 1.79 2.84
C GLY A 385 23.91 2.55 3.56
N HIS A 386 24.70 1.84 4.37
CA HIS A 386 25.89 2.37 5.00
C HIS A 386 26.96 2.74 3.96
N ALA A 387 27.24 1.85 3.00
CA ALA A 387 28.20 2.12 1.94
C ALA A 387 27.79 3.34 1.09
N ASN A 388 26.51 3.43 0.71
CA ASN A 388 25.97 4.61 0.02
C ASN A 388 26.23 5.91 0.80
N MET A 389 26.04 5.91 2.12
CA MET A 389 26.33 7.06 2.98
C MET A 389 27.83 7.41 3.00
N LEU A 390 28.72 6.41 3.10
CA LEU A 390 30.16 6.63 3.06
C LEU A 390 30.61 7.23 1.72
N GLY A 391 30.14 6.66 0.61
CA GLY A 391 30.40 7.16 -0.73
C GLY A 391 29.91 8.59 -0.88
N TRP A 392 28.65 8.87 -0.49
CA TRP A 392 28.07 10.21 -0.57
C TRP A 392 28.87 11.26 0.22
N ILE A 393 29.27 10.96 1.45
CA ILE A 393 30.11 11.86 2.25
C ILE A 393 31.45 12.08 1.56
N GLY A 394 32.09 11.00 1.10
CA GLY A 394 33.38 11.06 0.42
C GLY A 394 33.33 11.94 -0.82
N TYR A 395 32.32 11.74 -1.68
CA TYR A 395 32.10 12.55 -2.88
C TYR A 395 31.75 13.99 -2.54
N SER A 396 30.91 14.25 -1.54
CA SER A 396 30.57 15.62 -1.12
C SER A 396 31.81 16.39 -0.64
N ILE A 397 32.76 15.72 0.03
CA ILE A 397 34.03 16.35 0.41
C ILE A 397 34.89 16.68 -0.83
N GLN A 398 34.92 15.78 -1.83
CA GLN A 398 35.66 16.05 -3.06
C GLN A 398 35.02 17.20 -3.84
N ASP A 399 33.70 17.21 -3.92
CA ASP A 399 32.88 18.28 -4.49
C ASP A 399 33.21 19.59 -3.76
N ASP A 400 33.09 19.69 -2.43
CA ASP A 400 33.47 20.87 -1.63
C ASP A 400 34.90 21.39 -1.92
N ILE A 401 35.87 20.50 -2.18
CA ILE A 401 37.26 20.86 -2.50
C ILE A 401 37.36 21.43 -3.90
N ILE A 402 36.76 20.76 -4.88
CA ILE A 402 36.63 21.27 -6.24
C ILE A 402 35.84 22.59 -6.19
N ASP A 403 34.88 22.71 -5.27
CA ASP A 403 33.80 23.69 -5.27
C ASP A 403 34.02 24.97 -4.47
N GLU A 404 34.84 24.94 -3.44
CA GLU A 404 35.03 26.15 -2.65
C GLU A 404 36.49 26.39 -2.32
N SER A 405 37.39 25.49 -2.79
CA SER A 405 38.73 25.34 -2.23
C SER A 405 38.68 25.25 -0.69
N LYS A 406 37.56 24.73 -0.15
CA LYS A 406 37.36 24.47 1.27
C LYS A 406 37.46 22.97 1.50
N GLY A 407 37.78 22.58 2.73
CA GLY A 407 37.78 21.16 3.10
C GLY A 407 39.02 20.36 2.69
N GLU A 408 40.11 20.99 2.23
CA GLU A 408 41.37 20.29 1.91
C GLU A 408 41.87 19.39 3.06
N ARG A 409 41.62 19.82 4.31
CA ARG A 409 41.94 19.06 5.53
C ARG A 409 41.15 17.75 5.66
N LEU A 410 40.01 17.63 4.98
CA LEU A 410 39.15 16.45 4.96
C LEU A 410 39.48 15.50 3.79
N LEU A 411 40.39 15.86 2.88
CA LEU A 411 40.78 15.00 1.75
C LEU A 411 41.23 13.60 2.20
N PRO A 412 42.07 13.43 3.26
CA PRO A 412 42.43 12.10 3.74
C PRO A 412 41.21 11.30 4.22
N LEU A 413 40.24 11.95 4.85
CA LEU A 413 39.00 11.30 5.29
C LEU A 413 38.19 10.84 4.08
N SER A 414 37.99 11.70 3.08
CA SER A 414 37.26 11.33 1.85
C SER A 414 37.83 10.06 1.21
N ASN A 415 39.16 9.98 1.07
CA ASN A 415 39.83 8.79 0.53
C ASN A 415 39.58 7.52 1.36
N VAL A 416 39.47 7.64 2.68
CA VAL A 416 39.11 6.51 3.55
C VAL A 416 37.67 6.09 3.31
N LEU A 417 36.73 7.03 3.29
CA LEU A 417 35.30 6.75 3.14
C LEU A 417 34.97 6.13 1.77
N ILE A 418 35.56 6.63 0.69
CA ILE A 418 35.33 6.11 -0.67
C ILE A 418 35.89 4.68 -0.81
N ARG A 419 37.10 4.42 -0.27
CA ARG A 419 37.69 3.07 -0.29
C ARG A 419 36.84 2.07 0.49
N GLU A 420 36.34 2.48 1.66
CA GLU A 420 35.45 1.63 2.45
C GLU A 420 34.12 1.38 1.74
N SER A 421 33.53 2.43 1.14
CA SER A 421 32.33 2.28 0.31
C SER A 421 32.53 1.28 -0.82
N LEU A 422 33.63 1.39 -1.57
CA LEU A 422 33.99 0.45 -2.63
C LEU A 422 34.14 -0.97 -2.06
N SER A 423 34.88 -1.13 -0.97
CA SER A 423 35.13 -2.43 -0.34
C SER A 423 33.83 -3.14 0.05
N ILE A 424 32.91 -2.42 0.71
CA ILE A 424 31.62 -2.98 1.13
C ILE A 424 30.79 -3.38 -0.10
N ILE A 425 30.60 -2.49 -1.06
CA ILE A 425 29.75 -2.75 -2.26
C ILE A 425 30.33 -3.91 -3.08
N GLU A 426 31.66 -3.96 -3.22
CA GLU A 426 32.33 -5.04 -3.92
C GLU A 426 32.19 -6.38 -3.18
N SER A 427 32.32 -6.39 -1.84
CA SER A 427 32.15 -7.60 -1.04
C SER A 427 30.74 -8.20 -1.10
N LEU A 428 29.72 -7.36 -1.33
CA LEU A 428 28.32 -7.75 -1.46
C LEU A 428 27.91 -8.08 -2.90
N SER A 429 28.81 -7.86 -3.87
CA SER A 429 28.58 -8.22 -5.26
C SER A 429 28.77 -9.73 -5.46
N PRO A 430 27.81 -10.45 -6.08
CA PRO A 430 27.75 -11.91 -6.01
C PRO A 430 28.82 -12.64 -6.84
N ASN A 431 29.40 -11.99 -7.85
CA ASN A 431 30.37 -12.60 -8.76
C ASN A 431 31.37 -11.56 -9.32
N GLU A 432 32.41 -12.03 -10.01
CA GLU A 432 33.45 -11.17 -10.60
C GLU A 432 32.93 -10.19 -11.64
N GLU A 433 31.86 -10.53 -12.39
CA GLU A 433 31.25 -9.59 -13.33
C GLU A 433 30.63 -8.39 -12.60
N GLY A 434 29.93 -8.64 -11.48
CA GLY A 434 29.38 -7.61 -10.61
C GLY A 434 30.46 -6.76 -9.96
N LYS A 435 31.51 -7.38 -9.39
CA LYS A 435 32.65 -6.65 -8.82
C LYS A 435 33.34 -5.76 -9.87
N ALA A 436 33.55 -6.29 -11.08
CA ALA A 436 34.12 -5.52 -12.17
C ALA A 436 33.20 -4.35 -12.59
N TYR A 437 31.88 -4.52 -12.54
CA TYR A 437 30.93 -3.43 -12.77
C TYR A 437 31.05 -2.33 -11.70
N VAL A 438 31.12 -2.70 -10.42
CA VAL A 438 31.29 -1.75 -9.30
C VAL A 438 32.59 -0.97 -9.47
N ARG A 439 33.73 -1.64 -9.67
CA ARG A 439 35.03 -0.98 -9.87
C ARG A 439 35.03 -0.03 -11.08
N ARG A 440 34.41 -0.43 -12.19
CA ARG A 440 34.24 0.45 -13.38
C ARG A 440 33.38 1.67 -13.06
N THR A 441 32.36 1.51 -12.23
CA THR A 441 31.49 2.62 -11.83
C THR A 441 32.23 3.65 -10.98
N PHE A 442 33.00 3.21 -9.98
CA PHE A 442 33.85 4.12 -9.21
C PHE A 442 34.86 4.85 -10.09
N ARG A 443 35.49 4.14 -11.04
CA ARG A 443 36.39 4.78 -12.02
C ARG A 443 35.67 5.83 -12.88
N ALA A 444 34.46 5.54 -13.35
CA ALA A 444 33.70 6.49 -14.17
C ALA A 444 33.33 7.76 -13.39
N ILE A 445 33.02 7.63 -12.10
CA ILE A 445 32.79 8.77 -11.19
C ILE A 445 34.07 9.62 -11.09
N ASP A 446 35.22 8.99 -10.81
CA ASP A 446 36.50 9.70 -10.72
C ASP A 446 36.87 10.41 -12.04
N GLU A 447 36.65 9.76 -13.19
CA GLU A 447 36.86 10.32 -14.52
C GLU A 447 35.89 11.48 -14.83
N ALA A 448 34.66 11.44 -14.31
CA ALA A 448 33.70 12.53 -14.42
C ALA A 448 34.14 13.75 -13.59
N ASN A 449 34.51 13.54 -12.32
CA ASN A 449 34.99 14.60 -11.43
C ASN A 449 36.29 15.24 -11.95
N ALA A 450 37.22 14.44 -12.50
CA ALA A 450 38.45 14.95 -13.11
C ALA A 450 38.18 15.81 -14.35
N ARG A 451 37.21 15.41 -15.18
CA ARG A 451 36.79 16.20 -16.36
C ARG A 451 36.17 17.53 -15.95
N GLU A 452 35.31 17.53 -14.94
CA GLU A 452 34.68 18.74 -14.42
C GLU A 452 35.72 19.72 -13.86
N ALA A 453 36.64 19.24 -13.02
CA ALA A 453 37.71 20.06 -12.46
C ALA A 453 38.61 20.69 -13.54
N ALA A 454 38.81 20.02 -14.68
CA ALA A 454 39.62 20.52 -15.78
C ALA A 454 38.91 21.54 -16.69
N SER A 455 37.57 21.56 -16.70
CA SER A 455 36.79 22.28 -17.73
C SER A 455 35.82 23.34 -17.20
N SER A 456 35.55 23.37 -15.89
CA SER A 456 34.44 24.15 -15.32
C SER A 456 34.83 25.48 -14.68
N PHE A 457 36.06 25.98 -14.92
CA PHE A 457 36.52 27.25 -14.34
C PHE A 457 36.63 28.36 -15.38
N LEU A 458 36.07 29.53 -15.07
CA LEU A 458 36.35 30.76 -15.80
C LEU A 458 37.80 31.21 -15.49
N PRO A 459 38.69 31.37 -16.49
CA PRO A 459 39.96 32.05 -16.25
C PRO A 459 39.69 33.48 -15.76
N ARG A 460 39.91 33.73 -14.46
CA ARG A 460 39.81 35.07 -13.87
C ARG A 460 40.84 35.98 -14.53
N SER A 461 40.39 36.99 -15.28
CA SER A 461 41.29 38.09 -15.65
C SER A 461 41.67 38.85 -14.38
N ALA A 462 42.93 39.28 -14.27
CA ALA A 462 43.47 40.02 -13.12
C ALA A 462 42.76 41.37 -12.81
N LYS A 463 41.67 41.72 -13.51
CA LYS A 463 40.92 42.97 -13.38
C LYS A 463 39.40 42.82 -13.28
N GLY A 464 38.85 41.67 -12.87
CA GLY A 464 37.41 41.53 -12.63
C GLY A 464 36.52 41.62 -13.88
N HIS A 465 37.07 41.29 -15.05
CA HIS A 465 36.32 41.19 -16.30
C HIS A 465 36.13 39.71 -16.69
N ILE A 466 34.95 39.38 -17.19
CA ILE A 466 34.67 38.10 -17.85
C ILE A 466 35.09 38.24 -19.31
N ALA A 467 36.19 37.59 -19.69
CA ALA A 467 36.66 37.58 -21.07
C ALA A 467 35.68 36.78 -21.96
N PRO A 468 35.60 37.07 -23.28
CA PRO A 468 34.90 36.21 -24.23
C PRO A 468 35.65 34.88 -24.32
N ILE A 469 35.32 33.95 -23.43
CA ILE A 469 35.90 32.62 -23.37
C ILE A 469 35.01 31.71 -24.22
N ARG A 470 35.65 30.82 -24.98
CA ARG A 470 34.95 29.71 -25.61
C ARG A 470 34.48 28.78 -24.50
N ILE A 471 33.22 28.94 -24.06
CA ILE A 471 32.59 28.05 -23.08
C ILE A 471 32.66 26.63 -23.65
N PRO A 472 33.34 25.68 -22.98
CA PRO A 472 33.38 24.31 -23.44
C PRO A 472 31.95 23.77 -23.59
N PRO A 473 31.65 22.95 -24.60
CA PRO A 473 30.38 22.25 -24.63
C PRO A 473 30.26 21.42 -23.34
N TYR A 474 29.20 21.67 -22.56
CA TYR A 474 28.94 20.91 -21.34
C TYR A 474 28.42 19.54 -21.75
N ASP A 475 29.17 18.49 -21.41
CA ASP A 475 28.82 17.11 -21.78
C ASP A 475 27.73 16.59 -20.82
N GLU A 476 26.50 16.49 -21.32
CA GLU A 476 25.34 16.03 -20.55
C GLU A 476 25.50 14.59 -20.02
N SER A 477 26.42 13.79 -20.57
CA SER A 477 26.72 12.46 -20.02
C SER A 477 27.34 12.51 -18.62
N ILE A 478 27.99 13.63 -18.26
CA ILE A 478 28.59 13.85 -16.94
C ILE A 478 27.52 13.98 -15.85
N LEU A 479 26.32 14.49 -16.18
CA LEU A 479 25.26 14.80 -15.21
C LEU A 479 24.87 13.61 -14.33
N SER A 480 24.86 12.39 -14.89
CA SER A 480 24.60 11.20 -14.11
C SER A 480 25.85 10.58 -13.51
N ASP A 481 26.99 10.69 -14.21
CA ASP A 481 28.19 9.92 -13.91
C ASP A 481 28.86 10.36 -12.60
N LYS A 482 28.84 11.65 -12.24
CA LYS A 482 29.46 12.16 -10.98
C LYS A 482 28.86 11.56 -9.71
N SER A 483 27.55 11.34 -9.72
CA SER A 483 26.80 10.87 -8.55
C SER A 483 26.24 9.46 -8.73
N PHE A 484 26.66 8.75 -9.78
CA PHE A 484 26.11 7.43 -10.11
C PHE A 484 26.38 6.39 -9.02
N GLY A 485 27.37 6.63 -8.15
CA GLY A 485 27.64 5.81 -6.97
C GLY A 485 26.42 5.63 -6.07
N HIS A 486 25.50 6.61 -6.03
CA HIS A 486 24.24 6.53 -5.28
C HIS A 486 23.36 5.35 -5.72
N ALA A 487 23.41 4.97 -7.00
CA ALA A 487 22.64 3.87 -7.57
C ALA A 487 23.25 2.47 -7.31
N LEU A 488 24.49 2.38 -6.83
CA LEU A 488 25.18 1.10 -6.70
C LEU A 488 24.52 0.13 -5.71
N GLY A 489 23.97 0.63 -4.59
CA GLY A 489 23.21 -0.20 -3.67
C GLY A 489 22.04 -0.95 -4.35
N PRO A 490 21.08 -0.24 -4.97
CA PRO A 490 20.03 -0.84 -5.81
C PRO A 490 20.54 -1.79 -6.91
N LEU A 491 21.63 -1.43 -7.59
CA LEU A 491 22.18 -2.27 -8.66
C LEU A 491 22.80 -3.56 -8.13
N VAL A 492 23.45 -3.54 -6.96
CA VAL A 492 23.91 -4.77 -6.30
C VAL A 492 22.73 -5.63 -5.87
N VAL A 493 21.63 -5.04 -5.36
CA VAL A 493 20.39 -5.79 -5.08
C VAL A 493 19.92 -6.56 -6.32
N MET A 494 19.89 -5.91 -7.50
CA MET A 494 19.54 -6.58 -8.76
C MET A 494 20.48 -7.74 -9.09
N MET A 495 21.80 -7.56 -8.91
CA MET A 495 22.78 -8.62 -9.16
C MET A 495 22.58 -9.80 -8.20
N THR A 496 22.33 -9.54 -6.91
CA THR A 496 22.10 -10.57 -5.89
C THR A 496 20.82 -11.36 -6.19
N LEU A 497 19.80 -10.73 -6.79
CA LEU A 497 18.59 -11.40 -7.29
C LEU A 497 18.81 -12.19 -8.60
N GLY A 498 20.05 -12.26 -9.11
CA GLY A 498 20.41 -13.03 -10.30
C GLY A 498 20.34 -12.24 -11.61
N HIS A 499 20.13 -10.93 -11.58
CA HIS A 499 20.13 -10.09 -12.77
C HIS A 499 21.54 -9.58 -13.08
N ALA A 500 22.26 -10.29 -13.96
CA ALA A 500 23.59 -9.89 -14.39
C ALA A 500 23.60 -8.49 -15.04
N PRO A 501 24.72 -7.73 -15.00
CA PRO A 501 24.82 -6.38 -15.55
C PRO A 501 24.42 -6.25 -17.04
N ARG A 502 24.58 -7.32 -17.82
CA ARG A 502 24.21 -7.37 -19.24
C ARG A 502 22.73 -7.66 -19.49
N SER A 503 22.01 -8.14 -18.47
CA SER A 503 20.60 -8.49 -18.61
C SER A 503 19.75 -7.27 -18.96
N ARG A 504 18.67 -7.49 -19.71
CA ARG A 504 17.73 -6.40 -20.05
C ARG A 504 17.19 -5.73 -18.78
N LYS A 505 16.76 -6.53 -17.81
CA LYS A 505 16.17 -6.04 -16.55
C LYS A 505 17.12 -5.14 -15.78
N PHE A 506 18.39 -5.53 -15.66
CA PHE A 506 19.42 -4.71 -15.03
C PHE A 506 19.63 -3.39 -15.77
N ARG A 507 19.79 -3.43 -17.11
CA ARG A 507 20.03 -2.23 -17.92
C ARG A 507 18.88 -1.22 -17.88
N GLU A 508 17.64 -1.68 -17.78
CA GLU A 508 16.49 -0.79 -17.61
C GLU A 508 16.48 -0.12 -16.23
N VAL A 509 16.84 -0.84 -15.16
CA VAL A 509 17.00 -0.25 -13.81
C VAL A 509 18.18 0.73 -13.79
N GLU A 510 19.29 0.40 -14.45
CA GLU A 510 20.43 1.30 -14.63
C GLU A 510 20.02 2.58 -15.36
N ALA A 511 19.26 2.45 -16.47
CA ALA A 511 18.74 3.58 -17.24
C ALA A 511 17.77 4.46 -16.44
N PHE A 512 16.95 3.83 -15.57
CA PHE A 512 16.11 4.55 -14.61
C PHE A 512 16.96 5.43 -13.70
N PHE A 513 17.98 4.86 -13.03
CA PHE A 513 18.82 5.61 -12.11
C PHE A 513 19.67 6.69 -12.80
N LYS A 514 20.22 6.41 -13.99
CA LYS A 514 20.95 7.42 -14.78
C LYS A 514 20.07 8.63 -15.08
N SER A 515 18.83 8.38 -15.50
CA SER A 515 17.89 9.46 -15.81
C SER A 515 17.43 10.20 -14.55
N TYR A 516 17.16 9.49 -13.46
CA TYR A 516 16.78 10.08 -12.18
C TYR A 516 17.89 10.99 -11.62
N ILE A 517 19.14 10.51 -11.60
CA ILE A 517 20.29 11.27 -11.09
C ILE A 517 20.57 12.49 -11.97
N ALA A 518 20.50 12.36 -13.30
CA ALA A 518 20.63 13.52 -14.19
C ALA A 518 19.56 14.59 -13.94
N ALA A 519 18.30 14.19 -13.70
CA ALA A 519 17.23 15.13 -13.34
C ALA A 519 17.51 15.82 -11.99
N ARG A 520 18.05 15.08 -11.02
CA ARG A 520 18.44 15.63 -9.72
C ARG A 520 19.59 16.64 -9.84
N GLN A 521 20.65 16.29 -10.57
CA GLN A 521 21.79 17.18 -10.78
C GLN A 521 21.38 18.48 -11.49
N LEU A 522 20.54 18.39 -12.53
CA LEU A 522 20.00 19.58 -13.21
C LEU A 522 19.18 20.46 -12.27
N ASN A 523 18.42 19.85 -11.37
CA ASN A 523 17.67 20.59 -10.36
C ASN A 523 18.62 21.30 -9.38
N ASP A 524 19.66 20.62 -8.90
CA ASP A 524 20.63 21.18 -7.96
C ASP A 524 21.45 22.31 -8.62
N ASP A 525 21.98 22.10 -9.83
CA ASP A 525 22.69 23.13 -10.63
C ASP A 525 21.83 24.39 -10.84
N ALA A 526 20.51 24.24 -11.01
CA ALA A 526 19.57 25.35 -11.19
C ALA A 526 19.32 26.15 -9.91
N HIS A 527 19.50 25.56 -8.73
CA HIS A 527 19.41 26.28 -7.46
C HIS A 527 20.73 26.99 -7.13
N ASP A 528 21.87 26.38 -7.47
CA ASP A 528 23.19 26.84 -7.04
C ASP A 528 23.93 27.72 -8.08
N TRP A 529 23.36 27.91 -9.28
CA TRP A 529 24.02 28.57 -10.42
C TRP A 529 24.65 29.94 -10.11
N GLN A 530 24.03 30.77 -9.25
CA GLN A 530 24.56 32.08 -8.87
C GLN A 530 25.79 31.95 -7.98
N SER A 531 25.73 31.05 -7.00
CA SER A 531 26.83 30.79 -6.06
C SER A 531 28.03 30.20 -6.79
N ASP A 532 27.77 29.21 -7.64
CA ASP A 532 28.79 28.55 -8.48
C ASP A 532 29.49 29.58 -9.36
N LEU A 533 28.71 30.43 -10.05
CA LEU A 533 29.29 31.43 -10.92
C LEU A 533 30.09 32.50 -10.16
N ALA A 534 29.62 32.93 -8.99
CA ALA A 534 30.36 33.86 -8.12
C ALA A 534 31.71 33.27 -7.65
N SER A 535 31.76 31.95 -7.44
CA SER A 535 33.00 31.24 -7.14
C SER A 535 33.93 31.10 -8.36
N GLY A 536 33.44 31.39 -9.57
CA GLY A 536 34.17 31.30 -10.83
C GLY A 536 33.92 30.00 -11.60
N ARG A 537 32.85 29.26 -11.25
CA ARG A 537 32.48 28.01 -11.91
C ARG A 537 31.35 28.11 -12.92
N ILE A 538 31.40 27.16 -13.83
CA ILE A 538 30.41 26.95 -14.87
C ILE A 538 29.80 25.56 -14.63
N ASN A 539 28.54 25.53 -14.21
CA ASN A 539 27.73 24.31 -14.11
C ASN A 539 26.81 24.21 -15.35
N SER A 540 25.94 23.20 -15.41
CA SER A 540 25.07 23.03 -16.59
C SER A 540 24.12 24.21 -16.80
N ALA A 541 23.64 24.82 -15.71
CA ALA A 541 22.72 25.94 -15.71
C ALA A 541 23.40 27.27 -16.10
N SER A 542 24.53 27.58 -15.48
CA SER A 542 25.28 28.82 -15.76
C SER A 542 25.99 28.78 -17.11
N ALA A 543 26.34 27.60 -17.64
CA ALA A 543 26.88 27.45 -18.99
C ALA A 543 25.91 27.96 -20.06
N ASP A 544 24.64 27.58 -19.97
CA ASP A 544 23.62 27.99 -20.94
C ASP A 544 23.36 29.50 -20.86
N ALA A 545 23.24 30.05 -19.64
CA ALA A 545 23.10 31.51 -19.43
C ALA A 545 24.30 32.30 -19.96
N LEU A 546 25.53 31.86 -19.66
CA LEU A 546 26.75 32.49 -20.16
C LEU A 546 26.85 32.44 -21.69
N ARG A 547 26.45 31.32 -22.33
CA ARG A 547 26.43 31.21 -23.80
C ARG A 547 25.47 32.23 -24.41
N SER A 548 24.27 32.39 -23.85
CA SER A 548 23.31 33.39 -24.32
C SER A 548 23.86 34.82 -24.15
N VAL A 549 24.46 35.14 -23.00
CA VAL A 549 25.02 36.48 -22.74
C VAL A 549 26.22 36.82 -23.63
N LEU A 550 27.11 35.86 -23.88
CA LEU A 550 28.33 36.06 -24.68
C LEU A 550 28.11 35.91 -26.19
N LYS A 551 26.92 35.46 -26.63
CA LYS A 551 26.61 35.25 -28.05
C LYS A 551 26.81 36.54 -28.85
N GLY A 552 27.78 36.51 -29.76
CA GLY A 552 28.07 37.63 -30.68
C GLY A 552 28.84 38.80 -30.06
N ARG A 553 29.41 38.64 -28.86
CA ARG A 553 30.24 39.69 -28.22
C ARG A 553 31.72 39.44 -28.42
N GLU A 554 32.43 40.48 -28.88
CA GLU A 554 33.90 40.47 -29.04
C GLU A 554 34.62 41.09 -27.83
N ASN A 555 33.94 41.92 -27.04
CA ASN A 555 34.54 42.65 -25.91
C ASN A 555 34.22 42.00 -24.55
N PRO A 556 35.17 42.00 -23.59
CA PRO A 556 34.94 41.55 -22.21
C PRO A 556 33.83 42.35 -21.51
N ILE A 557 33.09 41.69 -20.62
CA ILE A 557 32.03 42.32 -19.81
C ILE A 557 32.56 42.53 -18.38
N ALA A 558 32.32 43.71 -17.80
CA ALA A 558 32.58 43.97 -16.38
C ALA A 558 31.69 43.07 -15.50
N ALA A 559 32.26 42.45 -14.46
CA ALA A 559 31.56 41.43 -13.65
C ALA A 559 30.19 41.90 -13.10
N ASP A 560 30.09 43.13 -12.58
CA ASP A 560 28.85 43.67 -12.00
C ASP A 560 27.73 43.83 -13.04
N SER A 561 28.10 44.23 -14.27
CA SER A 561 27.15 44.35 -15.38
C SER A 561 26.77 42.99 -15.96
N ALA A 562 27.68 42.02 -15.89
CA ALA A 562 27.40 40.64 -16.30
C ALA A 562 26.40 39.98 -15.34
N SER A 563 26.53 40.19 -14.02
CA SER A 563 25.68 39.54 -13.01
C SER A 563 24.18 39.82 -13.22
N LYS A 564 23.78 41.09 -13.39
CA LYS A 564 22.36 41.44 -13.64
C LYS A 564 21.85 40.90 -14.98
N LEU A 565 22.69 40.92 -16.01
CA LEU A 565 22.33 40.42 -17.32
C LEU A 565 22.19 38.89 -17.32
N LEU A 566 23.04 38.19 -16.57
CA LEU A 566 23.00 36.75 -16.39
C LEU A 566 21.77 36.31 -15.60
N GLU A 567 21.40 37.05 -14.55
CA GLU A 567 20.15 36.80 -13.82
C GLU A 567 18.93 36.95 -14.72
N LYS A 568 18.89 38.03 -15.52
CA LYS A 568 17.83 38.23 -16.50
C LYS A 568 17.76 37.08 -17.51
N VAL A 569 18.88 36.74 -18.16
CA VAL A 569 18.94 35.67 -19.17
C VAL A 569 18.68 34.29 -18.58
N PHE A 570 19.08 34.06 -17.32
CA PHE A 570 18.78 32.82 -16.63
C PHE A 570 17.27 32.63 -16.49
N TRP A 571 16.58 33.62 -15.93
CA TRP A 571 15.14 33.55 -15.72
C TRP A 571 14.34 33.63 -17.02
N GLU A 572 14.73 34.45 -18.00
CA GLU A 572 13.99 34.59 -19.26
C GLU A 572 14.19 33.43 -20.22
N GLU A 573 15.40 32.87 -20.30
CA GLU A 573 15.76 31.89 -21.35
C GLU A 573 16.23 30.54 -20.78
N SER A 574 17.10 30.55 -19.79
CA SER A 574 17.85 29.33 -19.41
C SER A 574 17.04 28.38 -18.54
N ILE A 575 16.22 28.89 -17.62
CA ILE A 575 15.41 28.09 -16.70
C ILE A 575 14.40 27.21 -17.45
N ASP A 576 13.90 27.68 -18.59
CA ASP A 576 12.98 26.94 -19.45
C ASP A 576 13.62 25.68 -20.04
N GLU A 577 14.85 25.83 -20.54
CA GLU A 577 15.66 24.74 -21.06
C GLU A 577 15.95 23.71 -19.98
N ILE A 578 16.41 24.17 -18.81
CA ILE A 578 16.72 23.31 -17.67
C ILE A 578 15.47 22.55 -17.22
N CYS A 579 14.34 23.23 -17.02
CA CYS A 579 13.08 22.60 -16.61
C CYS A 579 12.60 21.57 -17.64
N ARG A 580 12.77 21.84 -18.94
CA ARG A 580 12.45 20.88 -20.00
C ARG A 580 13.36 19.66 -19.97
N LYS A 581 14.66 19.82 -19.70
CA LYS A 581 15.60 18.71 -19.51
C LYS A 581 15.25 17.88 -18.28
N ILE A 582 14.94 18.50 -17.14
CA ILE A 582 14.46 17.80 -15.93
C ILE A 582 13.23 16.94 -16.27
N ARG A 583 12.21 17.52 -16.90
CA ARG A 583 10.99 16.79 -17.30
C ARG A 583 11.27 15.68 -18.32
N LEU A 584 12.22 15.88 -19.24
CA LEU A 584 12.67 14.84 -20.17
C LEU A 584 13.29 13.64 -19.42
N HIS A 585 14.19 13.90 -18.49
CA HIS A 585 14.84 12.87 -17.68
C HIS A 585 13.87 12.16 -16.74
N VAL A 586 12.91 12.88 -16.13
CA VAL A 586 11.82 12.28 -15.35
C VAL A 586 11.00 11.31 -16.22
N ARG A 587 10.63 11.70 -17.45
CA ARG A 587 9.92 10.81 -18.38
C ARG A 587 10.74 9.58 -18.76
N LYS A 588 12.03 9.76 -19.08
CA LYS A 588 12.95 8.65 -19.39
C LYS A 588 13.07 7.68 -18.21
N ALA A 589 13.21 8.19 -16.99
CA ALA A 589 13.26 7.39 -15.77
C ALA A 589 11.98 6.55 -15.63
N ARG A 590 10.80 7.19 -15.67
CA ARG A 590 9.51 6.50 -15.54
C ARG A 590 9.31 5.44 -16.63
N ALA A 591 9.70 5.73 -17.88
CA ALA A 591 9.61 4.79 -18.99
C ALA A 591 10.54 3.58 -18.82
N ALA A 592 11.78 3.79 -18.37
CA ALA A 592 12.73 2.71 -18.08
C ALA A 592 12.24 1.84 -16.91
N ALA A 593 11.71 2.45 -15.85
CA ALA A 593 11.12 1.72 -14.73
C ALA A 593 9.95 0.83 -15.16
N ALA A 594 9.03 1.35 -15.98
CA ALA A 594 7.93 0.57 -16.54
C ALA A 594 8.44 -0.58 -17.44
N SER A 595 9.44 -0.30 -18.27
CA SER A 595 10.02 -1.28 -19.22
C SER A 595 10.80 -2.39 -18.55
N SER A 596 11.36 -2.13 -17.36
CA SER A 596 12.11 -3.13 -16.58
C SER A 596 11.25 -4.30 -16.11
N GLN A 597 9.94 -4.07 -15.87
CA GLN A 597 9.05 -5.03 -15.18
C GLN A 597 9.61 -5.53 -13.83
N ALA A 598 10.55 -4.78 -13.22
CA ALA A 598 11.19 -5.12 -11.96
C ALA A 598 10.31 -4.76 -10.76
N PHE A 599 9.61 -3.64 -10.85
CA PHE A 599 8.78 -3.11 -9.77
C PHE A 599 7.41 -3.78 -9.69
N THR A 600 6.87 -3.88 -8.48
CA THR A 600 5.53 -4.43 -8.20
C THR A 600 4.44 -3.55 -8.83
N ASP A 601 4.60 -2.23 -8.73
CA ASP A 601 3.85 -1.23 -9.47
C ASP A 601 4.72 0.01 -9.77
N GLY A 602 4.23 0.95 -10.57
CA GLY A 602 4.96 2.17 -10.92
C GLY A 602 5.01 3.24 -9.81
N SER A 603 4.67 2.92 -8.56
CA SER A 603 4.65 3.91 -7.46
C SER A 603 6.06 4.36 -7.06
N TYR A 604 7.00 3.45 -6.86
CA TYR A 604 8.38 3.77 -6.44
C TYR A 604 9.08 4.75 -7.39
N ALA A 605 8.97 4.51 -8.70
CA ALA A 605 9.54 5.40 -9.70
C ALA A 605 8.89 6.79 -9.68
N ARG A 606 7.59 6.88 -9.37
CA ARG A 606 6.90 8.15 -9.21
C ARG A 606 7.34 8.86 -7.93
N GLU A 607 7.44 8.16 -6.80
CA GLU A 607 7.88 8.71 -5.51
C GLU A 607 9.21 9.45 -5.66
N LEU A 608 10.22 8.85 -6.29
CA LEU A 608 11.52 9.47 -6.49
C LEU A 608 11.51 10.64 -7.50
N THR A 609 10.68 10.57 -8.55
CA THR A 609 10.74 11.53 -9.67
C THR A 609 9.74 12.68 -9.57
N GLU A 610 8.67 12.53 -8.79
CA GLU A 610 7.61 13.53 -8.65
C GLU A 610 8.09 14.83 -8.00
N PRO A 611 8.92 14.83 -6.94
CA PRO A 611 9.45 16.06 -6.36
C PRO A 611 10.22 16.90 -7.38
N LEU A 612 11.02 16.25 -8.25
CA LEU A 612 11.79 16.92 -9.31
C LEU A 612 10.88 17.52 -10.38
N SER A 613 9.82 16.80 -10.78
CA SER A 613 8.83 17.33 -11.73
C SER A 613 8.12 18.55 -11.17
N LYS A 614 7.72 18.51 -9.88
CA LYS A 614 7.05 19.62 -9.20
C LYS A 614 7.97 20.82 -8.99
N ALA A 615 9.26 20.59 -8.70
CA ALA A 615 10.24 21.66 -8.60
C ALA A 615 10.38 22.42 -9.93
N ALA A 616 10.52 21.69 -11.05
CA ALA A 616 10.55 22.29 -12.38
C ALA A 616 9.25 23.04 -12.72
N GLU A 617 8.07 22.51 -12.36
CA GLU A 617 6.79 23.20 -12.58
C GLU A 617 6.67 24.49 -11.76
N ARG A 618 7.15 24.50 -10.51
CA ARG A 618 7.17 25.70 -9.68
C ARG A 618 8.11 26.77 -10.22
N ALA A 619 9.32 26.39 -10.62
CA ALA A 619 10.28 27.33 -11.19
C ALA A 619 9.74 28.03 -12.44
N LEU A 620 9.02 27.30 -13.31
CA LEU A 620 8.35 27.87 -14.47
C LEU A 620 7.22 28.84 -14.08
N ALA A 621 6.39 28.47 -13.10
CA ALA A 621 5.31 29.34 -12.63
C ALA A 621 5.83 30.61 -11.95
N GLU A 622 6.93 30.53 -11.19
CA GLU A 622 7.61 31.67 -10.58
C GLU A 622 8.17 32.62 -11.64
N ARG A 623 8.78 32.06 -12.69
CA ARG A 623 9.22 32.83 -13.86
C ARG A 623 8.06 33.55 -14.53
N ASP A 624 6.99 32.83 -14.89
CA ASP A 624 5.84 33.41 -15.59
C ASP A 624 5.23 34.57 -14.78
N SER A 625 5.11 34.38 -13.46
CA SER A 625 4.64 35.42 -12.53
C SER A 625 5.58 36.64 -12.50
N ALA A 626 6.90 36.41 -12.54
CA ALA A 626 7.89 37.50 -12.55
C ALA A 626 7.88 38.28 -13.88
N LEU A 627 7.65 37.61 -15.01
CA LEU A 627 7.53 38.24 -16.33
C LEU A 627 6.24 39.06 -16.44
N GLU A 628 5.09 38.50 -16.00
CA GLU A 628 3.82 39.22 -15.95
C GLU A 628 3.91 40.48 -15.06
N PHE A 629 4.59 40.38 -13.92
CA PHE A 629 4.83 41.54 -13.06
C PHE A 629 5.70 42.61 -13.76
N ALA A 630 6.77 42.19 -14.45
CA ALA A 630 7.64 43.11 -15.18
C ALA A 630 6.95 43.76 -16.38
N GLU A 631 6.01 43.08 -17.04
CA GLU A 631 5.17 43.64 -18.12
C GLU A 631 4.07 44.59 -17.60
N SER A 632 3.71 44.49 -16.32
CA SER A 632 2.70 45.34 -15.67
C SER A 632 3.24 46.66 -15.10
N LEU A 633 4.57 46.84 -15.09
CA LEU A 633 5.30 48.06 -14.71
C LEU A 633 5.63 48.90 -15.95
#